data_AF-A0A953YYN8-F1
#
_entry.id   AF-A0A953YYN8-F1
#
_cell.length_a   1.000
_cell.length_b   1.000
_cell.length_c   1.000
_cell.angle_alpha   90.00
_cell.angle_beta   90.00
_cell.angle_gamma   90.00
#
_symmetry.space_group_name_H-M   'P 1'
#
loop_
_entity.id
_entity.type
_entity.pdbx_description
1 polymer ?
#
loop_
_entity_poly.entity_id
_entity_poly.type
_entity_poly.pdbx_seq_one_letter_code
_entity_poly.pdbx_strand_id
1 'polypeptide(L)'
;RLSLLAIRASASGVYSTRTRDVAEWTQHNDDQEVVEAMQRNAGEVDFDTGTSDLQILLCIDREARWETFLAVLEMMRSSMCYRLAVVTTDVLGPTLRLLDLSLPLGDPPAEAQLAAINVQRNGPPADANYRIEMLLDGKTRNTSGGAFGSTLARWATEREKDVDVLAVKMPRDEPFQTFFNVLNSLAWLGMGSFRIGG
;
A
#
# COMPACT_ATOMS: atom_id res chain seq x y z
N ARG A 1 2.58 -26.12 8.24
CA ARG A 1 1.60 -25.04 8.50
C ARG A 1 2.41 -23.76 8.47
N LEU A 2 2.25 -22.93 7.45
CA LEU A 2 2.98 -21.68 7.34
C LEU A 2 2.33 -20.66 8.26
N SER A 3 3.15 -19.92 9.00
CA SER A 3 2.67 -18.97 10.00
C SER A 3 2.66 -17.58 9.40
N LEU A 4 1.47 -16.98 9.31
CA LEU A 4 1.27 -15.57 8.96
C LEU A 4 2.29 -14.70 9.71
N LEU A 5 3.11 -13.95 8.96
CA LEU A 5 4.09 -13.03 9.54
C LEU A 5 3.45 -11.65 9.67
N ALA A 6 3.34 -11.17 10.90
CA ALA A 6 3.00 -9.78 11.17
C ALA A 6 4.28 -8.94 11.19
N ILE A 7 4.26 -7.81 10.51
CA ILE A 7 5.32 -6.81 10.48
C ILE A 7 4.74 -5.52 11.04
N ARG A 8 5.43 -4.89 11.98
CA ARG A 8 5.11 -3.55 12.46
C ARG A 8 6.15 -2.57 11.95
N ALA A 9 5.70 -1.48 11.34
CA ALA A 9 6.54 -0.37 10.88
C ALA A 9 6.18 0.90 11.67
N SER A 10 7.14 1.46 12.41
CA SER A 10 6.93 2.69 13.20
C SER A 10 7.08 3.96 12.36
N ALA A 11 6.65 5.10 12.91
CA ALA A 11 6.90 6.41 12.32
C ALA A 11 8.40 6.72 12.10
N SER A 12 9.28 6.14 12.93
CA SER A 12 10.73 6.28 12.82
C SER A 12 11.37 5.32 11.81
N GLY A 13 10.59 4.50 11.10
CA GLY A 13 11.09 3.50 10.15
C GLY A 13 11.68 2.25 10.81
N VAL A 14 11.38 1.99 12.09
CA VAL A 14 11.85 0.78 12.78
C VAL A 14 10.85 -0.35 12.53
N TYR A 15 11.39 -1.52 12.18
CA TYR A 15 10.60 -2.72 11.98
C TYR A 15 10.57 -3.62 13.21
N SER A 16 9.45 -4.31 13.39
CA SER A 16 9.36 -5.44 14.32
C SER A 16 8.55 -6.54 13.67
N THR A 17 8.87 -7.81 13.92
CA THR A 17 8.09 -8.94 13.42
C THR A 17 7.49 -9.77 14.53
N ARG A 18 6.42 -10.47 14.21
CA ARG A 18 5.75 -11.43 15.09
C ARG A 18 5.07 -12.51 14.27
N THR A 19 5.10 -13.75 14.71
CA THR A 19 4.31 -14.84 14.10
C THR A 19 3.09 -15.16 14.95
N ARG A 20 2.20 -16.02 14.47
CA ARG A 20 1.06 -16.50 15.28
C ARG A 20 1.51 -17.27 16.53
N ASP A 21 2.63 -17.99 16.42
CA ASP A 21 3.10 -18.93 17.45
C ASP A 21 3.96 -18.25 18.52
N VAL A 22 4.46 -17.04 18.25
CA VAL A 22 5.28 -16.23 19.15
C VAL A 22 4.53 -14.93 19.47
N ALA A 23 4.14 -14.74 20.73
CA ALA A 23 3.33 -13.58 21.12
C ALA A 23 4.12 -12.26 21.21
N GLU A 24 5.43 -12.34 21.37
CA GLU A 24 6.33 -11.18 21.53
C GLU A 24 6.77 -10.62 20.16
N TRP A 25 6.90 -9.30 20.10
CA TRP A 25 7.47 -8.62 18.93
C TRP A 25 8.99 -8.64 19.00
N THR A 26 9.63 -9.12 17.94
CA THR A 26 11.08 -9.01 17.76
C THR A 26 11.38 -7.73 17.01
N GLN A 27 12.10 -6.79 17.62
CA GLN A 27 12.56 -5.58 16.93
C GLN A 27 13.78 -5.90 16.06
N HIS A 28 13.83 -5.32 14.87
CA HIS A 28 14.92 -5.50 13.92
C HIS A 28 15.78 -4.24 13.83
N ASN A 29 17.09 -4.45 13.65
CA ASN A 29 18.05 -3.36 13.52
C ASN A 29 18.22 -2.90 12.06
N ASP A 30 17.87 -3.78 11.11
CA ASP A 30 17.96 -3.51 9.68
C ASP A 30 16.89 -4.29 8.89
N ASP A 31 16.81 -3.99 7.59
CA ASP A 31 15.88 -4.61 6.64
C ASP A 31 16.23 -6.09 6.36
N GLN A 32 17.50 -6.48 6.51
CA GLN A 32 17.97 -7.84 6.22
C GLN A 32 17.37 -8.85 7.20
N GLU A 33 17.31 -8.52 8.50
CA GLU A 33 16.67 -9.37 9.49
C GLU A 33 15.16 -9.55 9.21
N VAL A 34 14.50 -8.53 8.65
CA VAL A 34 13.08 -8.59 8.25
C VAL A 34 12.92 -9.50 7.03
N VAL A 35 13.79 -9.39 6.03
CA VAL A 35 13.82 -10.28 4.86
C VAL A 35 14.04 -11.73 5.29
N GLU A 36 14.95 -12.00 6.23
CA GLU A 36 15.16 -13.36 6.76
C GLU A 36 13.94 -13.87 7.54
N ALA A 37 13.22 -12.99 8.25
CA ALA A 37 11.95 -13.35 8.87
C ALA A 37 10.88 -13.66 7.81
N MET A 38 10.79 -12.87 6.73
CA MET A 38 9.89 -13.12 5.61
C MET A 38 10.20 -14.46 4.94
N GLN A 39 11.45 -14.73 4.56
CA GLN A 39 11.86 -15.97 3.91
C GLN A 39 11.57 -17.21 4.75
N ARG A 40 11.79 -17.15 6.08
CA ARG A 40 11.45 -18.25 7.00
C ARG A 40 9.95 -18.54 7.08
N ASN A 41 9.12 -17.54 6.81
CA ASN A 41 7.65 -17.63 6.88
C ASN A 41 6.98 -17.59 5.49
N ALA A 42 7.77 -17.51 4.41
CA ALA A 42 7.27 -17.43 3.05
C ALA A 42 6.58 -18.75 2.71
N GLY A 43 5.32 -18.64 2.29
CA GLY A 43 4.54 -19.78 1.84
C GLY A 43 4.90 -20.24 0.43
N GLU A 44 4.53 -21.46 0.08
CA GLU A 44 4.60 -21.92 -1.31
C GLU A 44 3.59 -21.15 -2.16
N VAL A 45 4.00 -20.79 -3.38
CA VAL A 45 3.13 -20.20 -4.38
C VAL A 45 2.62 -21.32 -5.27
N ASP A 46 1.31 -21.40 -5.44
CA ASP A 46 0.74 -22.20 -6.50
C ASP A 46 0.86 -21.44 -7.83
N PHE A 47 1.85 -21.83 -8.63
CA PHE A 47 2.10 -21.22 -9.94
C PHE A 47 1.04 -21.59 -10.98
N ASP A 48 0.26 -22.66 -10.77
CA ASP A 48 -0.79 -23.07 -11.71
C ASP A 48 -2.03 -22.19 -11.53
N THR A 49 -2.35 -21.81 -10.28
CA THR A 49 -3.49 -20.94 -9.99
C THR A 49 -3.12 -19.47 -9.85
N GLY A 50 -1.83 -19.15 -9.71
CA GLY A 50 -1.36 -17.80 -9.41
C GLY A 50 -1.83 -17.31 -8.03
N THR A 51 -2.20 -18.23 -7.14
CA THR A 51 -2.70 -17.90 -5.79
C THR A 51 -1.71 -18.35 -4.72
N SER A 52 -1.58 -17.55 -3.67
CA SER A 52 -0.73 -17.83 -2.50
C SER A 52 -1.54 -17.53 -1.25
N ASP A 53 -1.44 -18.28 -0.16
CA ASP A 53 -2.09 -17.86 1.09
C ASP A 53 -1.62 -16.47 1.56
N LEU A 54 -2.40 -15.83 2.44
CA LEU A 54 -1.97 -14.56 3.06
C LEU A 54 -0.65 -14.81 3.84
N GLN A 55 0.43 -14.17 3.39
CA GLN A 55 1.76 -14.38 3.97
C GLN A 55 2.13 -13.28 4.96
N ILE A 56 1.80 -12.02 4.65
CA ILE A 56 2.23 -10.86 5.43
C ILE A 56 1.03 -10.03 5.92
N LEU A 57 1.05 -9.65 7.20
CA LEU A 57 0.20 -8.62 7.78
C LEU A 57 1.08 -7.42 8.18
N LEU A 58 0.99 -6.31 7.47
CA LEU A 58 1.73 -5.08 7.80
C LEU A 58 0.88 -4.15 8.67
N CYS A 59 1.31 -3.94 9.91
CA CYS A 59 0.84 -2.91 10.81
C CYS A 59 1.74 -1.68 10.69
N ILE A 60 1.28 -0.59 10.09
CA ILE A 60 2.09 0.60 9.82
C ILE A 60 1.50 1.83 10.50
N ASP A 61 2.38 2.61 11.13
CA ASP A 61 2.03 3.90 11.69
C ASP A 61 1.61 4.88 10.57
N ARG A 62 0.54 5.66 10.79
CA ARG A 62 0.07 6.67 9.81
C ARG A 62 1.09 7.76 9.54
N GLU A 63 1.97 8.04 10.50
CA GLU A 63 3.06 9.00 10.38
C GLU A 63 4.34 8.36 9.81
N ALA A 64 4.36 7.05 9.57
CA ALA A 64 5.46 6.42 8.85
C ALA A 64 5.57 7.01 7.45
N ARG A 65 6.80 7.17 6.96
CA ARG A 65 7.03 7.67 5.60
C ARG A 65 6.56 6.65 4.59
N TRP A 66 6.04 7.12 3.46
CA TRP A 66 5.67 6.32 2.30
C TRP A 66 6.80 5.38 1.86
N GLU A 67 8.04 5.84 1.93
CA GLU A 67 9.24 5.03 1.67
C GLU A 67 9.33 3.78 2.55
N THR A 68 8.87 3.84 3.81
CA THR A 68 8.81 2.67 4.71
C THR A 68 7.90 1.59 4.14
N PHE A 69 6.76 1.98 3.59
CA PHE A 69 5.86 1.05 2.94
C PHE A 69 6.46 0.50 1.65
N LEU A 70 7.08 1.33 0.81
CA LEU A 70 7.78 0.88 -0.39
C LEU A 70 8.89 -0.12 -0.08
N ALA A 71 9.67 0.12 0.99
CA ALA A 71 10.71 -0.79 1.44
C ALA A 71 10.13 -2.16 1.81
N VAL A 72 8.99 -2.23 2.49
CA VAL A 72 8.31 -3.50 2.77
C VAL A 72 7.91 -4.24 1.49
N LEU A 73 7.41 -3.53 0.47
CA LEU A 73 7.07 -4.15 -0.81
C LEU A 73 8.30 -4.73 -1.52
N GLU A 74 9.43 -4.02 -1.49
CA GLU A 74 10.69 -4.51 -2.05
C GLU A 74 11.22 -5.72 -1.27
N MET A 75 11.13 -5.70 0.07
CA MET A 75 11.47 -6.86 0.92
C MET A 75 10.58 -8.07 0.62
N MET A 76 9.28 -7.86 0.40
CA MET A 76 8.36 -8.93 0.01
C MET A 76 8.75 -9.53 -1.34
N ARG A 77 9.08 -8.67 -2.31
CA ARG A 77 9.53 -9.08 -3.64
C ARG A 77 10.83 -9.90 -3.57
N SER A 78 11.81 -9.48 -2.74
CA SER A 78 13.06 -10.22 -2.57
C SER A 78 12.89 -11.54 -1.82
N SER A 79 11.83 -11.65 -1.02
CA SER A 79 11.51 -12.84 -0.21
C SER A 79 10.50 -13.78 -0.88
N MET A 80 10.08 -13.49 -2.12
CA MET A 80 9.01 -14.23 -2.81
C MET A 80 7.71 -14.32 -1.99
N CYS A 81 7.37 -13.24 -1.29
CA CYS A 81 6.09 -13.07 -0.62
C CYS A 81 5.16 -12.23 -1.50
N TYR A 82 3.95 -12.72 -1.74
CA TYR A 82 3.05 -12.18 -2.76
C TYR A 82 1.69 -11.73 -2.24
N ARG A 83 1.30 -12.05 -1.01
CA ARG A 83 0.05 -11.55 -0.40
C ARG A 83 0.30 -10.74 0.85
N LEU A 84 -0.20 -9.50 0.85
CA LEU A 84 -0.10 -8.52 1.92
C LEU A 84 -1.50 -8.12 2.42
N ALA A 85 -1.67 -7.95 3.72
CA ALA A 85 -2.77 -7.20 4.30
C ALA A 85 -2.21 -6.01 5.09
N VAL A 86 -2.83 -4.83 5.00
CA VAL A 86 -2.32 -3.62 5.65
C VAL A 86 -3.28 -3.14 6.74
N VAL A 87 -2.72 -2.86 7.91
CA VAL A 87 -3.39 -2.26 9.06
C VAL A 87 -2.68 -0.94 9.33
N THR A 88 -3.41 0.16 9.33
CA THR A 88 -2.86 1.40 9.89
C THR A 88 -3.14 1.50 11.37
N THR A 89 -2.16 1.99 12.12
CA THR A 89 -2.27 2.18 13.57
C THR A 89 -1.99 3.64 13.93
N ASP A 90 -2.89 4.29 14.68
CA ASP A 90 -2.67 5.60 15.31
C ASP A 90 -3.47 5.73 16.63
N VAL A 91 -3.51 6.95 17.17
CA VAL A 91 -4.26 7.34 18.37
C VAL A 91 -5.78 7.13 18.21
N LEU A 92 -6.31 7.13 16.98
CA LEU A 92 -7.72 6.88 16.68
C LEU A 92 -8.05 5.37 16.61
N GLY A 93 -7.04 4.50 16.64
CA GLY A 93 -7.17 3.05 16.65
C GLY A 93 -6.87 2.38 15.30
N PRO A 94 -6.84 1.04 15.25
CA PRO A 94 -6.45 0.32 14.04
C PRO A 94 -7.51 0.48 12.95
N THR A 95 -7.09 0.97 11.77
CA THR A 95 -7.92 0.94 10.57
C THR A 95 -7.40 -0.16 9.63
N LEU A 96 -8.21 -1.20 9.46
CA LEU A 96 -7.89 -2.32 8.56
C LEU A 96 -8.23 -1.95 7.11
N ARG A 97 -7.27 -2.19 6.20
CA ARG A 97 -7.50 -2.20 4.76
C ARG A 97 -6.85 -3.45 4.17
N LEU A 98 -7.67 -4.36 3.67
CA LEU A 98 -7.15 -5.44 2.85
C LEU A 98 -6.73 -4.84 1.51
N LEU A 99 -5.43 -4.70 1.31
CA LEU A 99 -4.86 -4.35 0.02
C LEU A 99 -4.39 -5.65 -0.60
N ASP A 100 -5.21 -6.25 -1.46
CA ASP A 100 -4.76 -7.38 -2.26
C ASP A 100 -3.79 -6.85 -3.32
N LEU A 101 -2.52 -6.83 -2.95
CA LEU A 101 -1.43 -6.60 -3.88
C LEU A 101 -1.24 -7.93 -4.59
N SER A 102 -1.86 -8.09 -5.75
CA SER A 102 -1.58 -9.24 -6.61
C SER A 102 -0.13 -9.13 -7.06
N LEU A 103 0.75 -9.82 -6.35
CA LEU A 103 2.15 -9.94 -6.71
C LEU A 103 2.37 -11.26 -7.48
N PRO A 104 3.32 -11.32 -8.43
CA PRO A 104 4.30 -10.28 -8.75
C PRO A 104 3.63 -9.02 -9.31
N LEU A 105 4.24 -7.84 -9.08
CA LEU A 105 3.90 -6.59 -9.77
C LEU A 105 4.23 -6.72 -11.26
N GLY A 106 3.63 -7.68 -11.98
CA GLY A 106 3.75 -7.81 -13.42
C GLY A 106 3.02 -6.67 -14.12
N ASP A 107 3.20 -6.49 -15.43
CA ASP A 107 2.40 -5.51 -16.17
C ASP A 107 0.90 -5.85 -16.08
N PRO A 108 0.01 -4.83 -16.09
CA PRO A 108 -1.41 -5.12 -16.08
C PRO A 108 -1.75 -5.82 -17.40
N PRO A 109 -2.76 -6.71 -17.42
CA PRO A 109 -3.32 -7.14 -18.69
C PRO A 109 -3.57 -5.92 -19.58
N ALA A 110 -3.28 -6.01 -20.88
CA ALA A 110 -3.42 -4.87 -21.79
C ALA A 110 -4.85 -4.28 -21.79
N GLU A 111 -5.84 -5.08 -21.37
CA GLU A 111 -7.25 -4.71 -21.29
C GLU A 111 -7.70 -4.23 -19.91
N ALA A 112 -6.82 -4.22 -18.90
CA ALA A 112 -7.18 -3.82 -17.54
C ALA A 112 -7.49 -2.31 -17.49
N GLN A 113 -8.59 -1.99 -16.81
CA GLN A 113 -8.98 -0.61 -16.56
C GLN A 113 -8.11 -0.01 -15.45
N LEU A 114 -7.15 0.81 -15.86
CA LEU A 114 -6.19 1.47 -14.98
C LEU A 114 -6.69 2.82 -14.50
N ALA A 115 -6.65 3.04 -13.19
CA ALA A 115 -6.59 4.37 -12.59
C ALA A 115 -5.17 4.64 -12.12
N ALA A 116 -4.61 5.82 -12.40
CA ALA A 116 -3.31 6.23 -11.89
C ALA A 116 -3.41 7.56 -11.16
N ILE A 117 -2.75 7.68 -10.00
CA ILE A 117 -2.74 8.88 -9.18
C ILE A 117 -1.31 9.30 -8.92
N ASN A 118 -1.03 10.56 -9.23
CA ASN A 118 0.23 11.20 -8.92
C ASN A 118 -0.03 12.33 -7.93
N VAL A 119 0.48 12.18 -6.72
CA VAL A 119 0.45 13.18 -5.67
C VAL A 119 1.76 13.94 -5.71
N GLN A 120 1.68 15.25 -5.86
CA GLN A 120 2.81 16.16 -5.74
C GLN A 120 2.57 17.07 -4.55
N ARG A 121 3.60 17.27 -3.74
CA ARG A 121 3.56 18.13 -2.55
C ARG A 121 4.52 19.30 -2.71
N ASN A 122 4.06 20.50 -2.40
CA ASN A 122 4.90 21.69 -2.27
C ASN A 122 4.87 22.21 -0.83
N GLY A 123 6.03 22.28 -0.18
CA GLY A 123 6.17 22.60 1.25
C GLY A 123 6.01 21.37 2.16
N PRO A 124 6.24 21.50 3.49
CA PRO A 124 6.17 20.38 4.45
C PRO A 124 4.74 19.82 4.59
N PRO A 125 4.56 18.54 4.98
CA PRO A 125 3.23 17.88 4.98
C PRO A 125 2.12 18.61 5.74
N ALA A 126 2.46 19.27 6.86
CA ALA A 126 1.51 19.96 7.71
C ALA A 126 0.81 21.16 7.03
N ASP A 127 1.53 21.89 6.18
CA ASP A 127 1.07 23.12 5.52
C ASP A 127 1.15 23.03 3.99
N ALA A 128 1.23 21.80 3.48
CA ALA A 128 1.54 21.54 2.11
C ALA A 128 0.40 21.92 1.16
N ASN A 129 0.77 22.52 0.03
CA ASN A 129 -0.09 22.59 -1.12
C ASN A 129 0.12 21.32 -1.97
N TYR A 130 -0.95 20.54 -2.12
CA TYR A 130 -0.94 19.36 -2.97
C TYR A 130 -1.36 19.70 -4.39
N ARG A 131 -0.72 19.07 -5.37
CA ARG A 131 -1.22 18.94 -6.73
C ARG A 131 -1.45 17.47 -7.00
N ILE A 132 -2.67 17.12 -7.35
CA ILE A 132 -3.07 15.75 -7.67
C ILE A 132 -3.39 15.66 -9.14
N GLU A 133 -2.85 14.64 -9.78
CA GLU A 133 -3.20 14.23 -11.13
C GLU A 133 -3.79 12.82 -11.06
N MET A 134 -4.94 12.62 -11.69
CA MET A 134 -5.60 11.32 -11.83
C MET A 134 -5.80 11.01 -13.30
N LEU A 135 -5.28 9.89 -13.76
CA LEU A 135 -5.66 9.25 -15.01
C LEU A 135 -6.81 8.29 -14.72
N LEU A 136 -7.95 8.50 -15.36
CA LEU A 136 -9.12 7.62 -15.26
C LEU A 136 -9.82 7.59 -16.62
N ASP A 137 -10.14 6.40 -17.12
CA ASP A 137 -10.84 6.19 -18.40
C ASP A 137 -10.13 6.88 -19.58
N GLY A 138 -8.80 6.83 -19.61
CA GLY A 138 -7.96 7.48 -20.61
C GLY A 138 -7.97 9.02 -20.54
N LYS A 139 -8.59 9.61 -19.52
CA LYS A 139 -8.66 11.06 -19.31
C LYS A 139 -7.82 11.46 -18.11
N THR A 140 -6.94 12.43 -18.31
CA THR A 140 -6.17 13.05 -17.23
C THR A 140 -6.97 14.20 -16.61
N ARG A 141 -7.16 14.15 -15.30
CA ARG A 141 -7.76 15.19 -14.47
C ARG A 141 -6.74 15.69 -13.47
N ASN A 142 -6.75 16.99 -13.17
CA ASN A 142 -5.85 17.53 -12.16
C ASN A 142 -6.55 18.56 -11.26
N THR A 143 -6.05 18.69 -10.04
CA THR A 143 -6.51 19.65 -9.05
C THR A 143 -5.35 20.07 -8.16
N SER A 144 -5.47 21.25 -7.55
CA SER A 144 -4.50 21.77 -6.58
C SER A 144 -5.22 22.24 -5.32
N GLY A 145 -4.54 22.16 -4.16
CA GLY A 145 -5.02 22.65 -2.88
C GLY A 145 -5.11 21.57 -1.79
N GLY A 146 -5.45 21.99 -0.56
CA GLY A 146 -5.43 21.12 0.63
C GLY A 146 -6.59 20.11 0.71
N ALA A 147 -7.72 20.36 0.03
CA ALA A 147 -8.91 19.50 0.10
C ALA A 147 -9.01 18.53 -1.09
N PHE A 148 -7.92 17.84 -1.45
CA PHE A 148 -7.93 16.99 -2.64
C PHE A 148 -8.85 15.76 -2.53
N GLY A 149 -9.15 15.30 -1.31
CA GLY A 149 -9.95 14.09 -1.09
C GLY A 149 -11.38 14.19 -1.63
N SER A 150 -12.05 15.33 -1.45
CA SER A 150 -13.41 15.54 -2.01
C SER A 150 -13.40 15.59 -3.53
N THR A 151 -12.35 16.17 -4.13
CA THR A 151 -12.17 16.20 -5.58
C THR A 151 -11.95 14.80 -6.15
N LEU A 152 -11.10 13.99 -5.51
CA LEU A 152 -10.88 12.59 -5.89
C LEU A 152 -12.17 11.77 -5.76
N ALA A 153 -12.91 11.95 -4.66
CA ALA A 153 -14.19 11.26 -4.46
C ALA A 153 -15.21 11.61 -5.56
N ARG A 154 -15.31 12.89 -5.92
CA ARG A 154 -16.15 13.32 -7.03
C ARG A 154 -15.75 12.64 -8.34
N TRP A 155 -14.46 12.61 -8.68
CA TRP A 155 -14.00 11.94 -9.89
C TRP A 155 -14.28 10.44 -9.88
N ALA A 156 -14.14 9.78 -8.74
CA ALA A 156 -14.46 8.37 -8.58
C ALA A 156 -15.97 8.08 -8.75
N THR A 157 -16.85 8.99 -8.33
CA THR A 157 -18.30 8.83 -8.50
C THR A 157 -18.81 9.10 -9.92
N GLU A 158 -18.05 9.85 -10.73
CA GLU A 158 -18.45 10.25 -12.09
C GLU A 158 -18.15 9.18 -13.16
N ARG A 159 -17.59 8.04 -12.77
CA ARG A 159 -17.19 6.97 -13.70
C ARG A 159 -18.35 6.05 -14.06
N GLU A 160 -18.20 5.39 -15.20
CA GLU A 160 -19.18 4.42 -15.70
C GLU A 160 -18.78 2.96 -15.44
N LYS A 161 -17.49 2.69 -15.17
CA LYS A 161 -16.94 1.34 -15.06
C LYS A 161 -16.04 1.17 -13.84
N ASP A 162 -15.90 -0.07 -13.41
CA ASP A 162 -14.99 -0.47 -12.34
C ASP A 162 -13.52 -0.34 -12.74
N VAL A 163 -12.64 -0.21 -11.75
CA VAL A 163 -11.20 -0.09 -11.96
C VAL A 163 -10.56 -1.39 -11.52
N ASP A 164 -9.87 -2.04 -12.45
CA ASP A 164 -9.16 -3.29 -12.17
C ASP A 164 -7.90 -3.02 -11.35
N VAL A 165 -7.20 -1.92 -11.67
CA VAL A 165 -5.90 -1.58 -11.13
C VAL A 165 -5.83 -0.11 -10.74
N LEU A 166 -5.50 0.18 -9.48
CA LEU A 166 -5.09 1.51 -9.04
C LEU A 166 -3.57 1.59 -8.93
N ALA A 167 -2.91 2.51 -9.63
CA ALA A 167 -1.51 2.88 -9.45
C ALA A 167 -1.39 4.18 -8.65
N VAL A 168 -0.58 4.21 -7.59
CA VAL A 168 -0.36 5.41 -6.78
C VAL A 168 1.11 5.78 -6.72
N LYS A 169 1.41 7.05 -6.98
CA LYS A 169 2.73 7.68 -6.86
C LYS A 169 2.63 8.88 -5.91
N MET A 170 3.56 8.97 -4.96
CA MET A 170 3.61 10.01 -3.92
C MET A 170 5.07 10.37 -3.61
N PRO A 171 5.35 11.54 -2.98
CA PRO A 171 6.68 11.84 -2.46
C PRO A 171 7.13 10.76 -1.46
N ARG A 172 8.42 10.42 -1.45
CA ARG A 172 8.95 9.34 -0.60
C ARG A 172 8.81 9.62 0.90
N ASP A 173 8.99 10.87 1.28
CA ASP A 173 8.88 11.37 2.64
C ASP A 173 7.43 11.69 3.06
N GLU A 174 6.46 11.45 2.17
CA GLU A 174 5.04 11.68 2.46
C GLU A 174 4.56 10.77 3.59
N PRO A 175 3.78 11.27 4.58
CA PRO A 175 3.17 10.42 5.57
C PRO A 175 2.25 9.37 4.93
N PHE A 176 2.28 8.16 5.46
CA PHE A 176 1.43 7.06 5.00
C PHE A 176 -0.06 7.37 5.12
N GLN A 177 -0.44 8.29 6.03
CA GLN A 177 -1.77 8.85 6.11
C GLN A 177 -2.28 9.43 4.78
N THR A 178 -1.41 10.07 3.99
CA THR A 178 -1.80 10.65 2.69
C THR A 178 -2.26 9.55 1.73
N PHE A 179 -1.57 8.40 1.71
CA PHE A 179 -2.00 7.23 0.96
C PHE A 179 -3.38 6.75 1.40
N PHE A 180 -3.61 6.67 2.71
CA PHE A 180 -4.92 6.27 3.25
C PHE A 180 -6.03 7.23 2.87
N ASN A 181 -5.75 8.54 2.86
CA ASN A 181 -6.70 9.55 2.41
C ASN A 181 -7.04 9.39 0.93
N VAL A 182 -6.05 9.09 0.08
CA VAL A 182 -6.25 8.76 -1.33
C VAL A 182 -7.16 7.53 -1.45
N LEU A 183 -6.82 6.42 -0.79
CA LEU A 183 -7.63 5.19 -0.83
C LEU A 183 -9.08 5.40 -0.39
N ASN A 184 -9.28 6.13 0.71
CA ASN A 184 -10.61 6.45 1.23
C ASN A 184 -11.42 7.30 0.24
N SER A 185 -10.77 8.26 -0.42
CA SER A 185 -11.41 9.10 -1.42
C SER A 185 -11.86 8.30 -2.65
N LEU A 186 -11.18 7.18 -2.91
CA LEU A 186 -11.43 6.32 -4.07
C LEU A 186 -12.23 5.06 -3.73
N ALA A 187 -12.82 4.97 -2.53
CA ALA A 187 -13.57 3.77 -2.14
C ALA A 187 -14.69 3.40 -3.13
N TRP A 188 -15.24 4.40 -3.84
CA TRP A 188 -16.25 4.23 -4.89
C TRP A 188 -15.69 3.70 -6.21
N LEU A 189 -14.37 3.49 -6.31
CA LEU A 189 -13.72 2.90 -7.48
C LEU A 189 -13.92 1.38 -7.61
N GLY A 190 -14.69 0.72 -6.73
CA GLY A 190 -15.07 -0.69 -6.91
C GLY A 190 -13.86 -1.59 -7.24
N MET A 191 -12.74 -1.34 -6.56
CA MET A 191 -11.42 -1.80 -7.01
C MET A 191 -11.25 -3.29 -6.79
N GLY A 192 -10.84 -4.01 -7.84
CA GLY A 192 -10.50 -5.44 -7.77
C GLY A 192 -9.09 -5.70 -7.22
N SER A 193 -8.11 -4.85 -7.55
CA SER A 193 -6.71 -4.99 -7.12
C SER A 193 -5.95 -3.65 -7.01
N PHE A 194 -4.85 -3.63 -6.25
CA PHE A 194 -4.01 -2.43 -6.04
C PHE A 194 -2.59 -2.63 -6.57
N ARG A 195 -2.01 -1.57 -7.11
CA ARG A 195 -0.60 -1.49 -7.50
C ARG A 195 0.05 -0.20 -7.03
N ILE A 196 1.33 -0.29 -6.71
CA ILE A 196 2.07 0.82 -6.13
C ILE A 196 3.27 1.10 -7.03
N GLY A 197 3.36 2.34 -7.51
CA GLY A 197 4.48 2.80 -8.33
C GLY A 197 5.45 3.61 -7.47
N GLY A 198 6.74 3.25 -7.51
CA GLY A 198 7.84 3.99 -6.88
C GLY A 198 8.27 5.24 -7.64
#